data_AF-A0A0D2UZD5-F1
#
_entry.id   AF-A0A0D2UZD5-F1
#
_cell.length_a   1.000
_cell.length_b   1.000
_cell.length_c   1.000
_cell.angle_alpha   90.00
_cell.angle_beta   90.00
_cell.angle_gamma   90.00
#
_symmetry.space_group_name_H-M   'P 1'
#
loop_
_entity.id
_entity.type
_entity.pdbx_description
1 polymer ?
#
loop_
_entity_poly.entity_id
_entity_poly.type
_entity_poly.pdbx_seq_one_letter_code
_entity_poly.pdbx_strand_id
1 'polypeptide(L)'
;MTGKEILHKMKEKVQEKVGLNPSNNAESGKGKSKMSKNITHGYHLVKGKANHPMEDYVFAEFKQVNGSELGLFAIFDGHLSHVIPDYLKANLFNNILNEPDFWTEPENAIRKAYRLTDTNILEQAIDLGKGGSTAVTAILINCQKLVIANVGDSRAVISKNGVAKQLSVDHEPASERESIENRGGFVSNFPGNGCLIFWG
;
A
#
# COMPACT_ATOMS: atom_id res chain seq x y z
N MET A 1 -5.40 15.20 35.79
CA MET A 1 -4.52 15.19 34.60
C MET A 1 -3.33 14.30 34.90
N THR A 2 -3.10 13.30 34.06
CA THR A 2 -2.02 12.33 34.26
C THR A 2 -0.67 12.91 33.81
N GLY A 3 0.45 12.42 34.35
CA GLY A 3 1.78 12.91 33.96
C GLY A 3 2.08 12.81 32.45
N LYS A 4 1.39 11.91 31.74
CA LYS A 4 1.47 11.78 30.27
C LYS A 4 0.79 12.94 29.53
N GLU A 5 -0.33 13.46 30.02
CA GLU A 5 -1.04 14.60 29.43
C GLU A 5 -0.26 15.90 29.57
N ILE A 6 0.45 16.07 30.69
CA ILE A 6 1.30 17.25 30.95
C ILE A 6 2.51 17.23 30.01
N LEU A 7 3.12 16.06 29.80
CA LEU A 7 4.25 15.90 28.86
C LEU A 7 3.83 16.16 27.40
N HIS A 8 2.61 15.77 27.02
CA HIS A 8 2.07 16.02 25.69
C HIS A 8 1.84 17.53 25.46
N LYS A 9 1.17 18.20 26.40
CA LYS A 9 0.93 19.65 26.33
C LYS A 9 2.22 20.48 26.38
N MET A 10 3.26 19.99 27.07
CA MET A 10 4.58 20.64 27.07
C MET A 10 5.30 20.47 25.72
N LYS A 11 5.18 19.32 25.06
CA LYS A 11 5.75 19.11 23.72
C LYS A 11 5.09 19.99 22.66
N GLU A 12 3.76 20.11 22.70
CA GLU A 12 3.00 20.99 21.79
C GLU A 12 3.39 22.46 21.98
N LYS A 13 3.48 22.94 23.24
CA LYS A 13 3.90 24.33 23.53
C LYS A 13 5.36 24.64 23.20
N VAL A 14 6.25 23.64 23.26
CA VAL A 14 7.64 23.80 22.83
C VAL A 14 7.73 23.85 21.31
N GLN A 15 6.94 23.06 20.58
CA GLN A 15 6.89 23.13 19.11
C GLN A 15 6.39 24.48 18.60
N GLU A 16 5.39 25.07 19.25
CA GLU A 16 4.83 26.38 18.88
C GLU A 16 5.80 27.55 19.14
N LYS A 17 6.64 27.46 20.19
CA LYS A 17 7.59 28.53 20.56
C LYS A 17 8.92 28.54 19.81
N VAL A 18 9.29 27.47 19.11
CA VAL A 18 10.61 27.33 18.46
C VAL A 18 10.59 27.73 16.98
N GLY A 19 9.45 28.17 16.43
CA GLY A 19 9.39 28.62 15.03
C GLY A 19 9.78 27.53 14.02
N LEU A 20 9.62 26.26 14.40
CA LEU A 20 9.74 25.13 13.50
C LEU A 20 8.45 25.09 12.66
N ASN A 21 8.51 25.60 11.44
CA ASN A 21 7.49 25.34 10.42
C ASN A 21 7.17 23.83 10.40
N PRO A 22 5.89 23.40 10.38
CA PRO A 22 5.53 21.99 10.28
C PRO A 22 5.76 21.42 8.86
N SER A 23 6.62 22.03 8.04
CA SER A 23 6.88 21.65 6.65
C SER A 23 7.87 20.49 6.50
N ASN A 24 7.82 19.49 7.38
CA ASN A 24 8.52 18.22 7.19
C ASN A 24 7.49 17.16 6.75
N ASN A 25 7.04 17.25 5.49
CA ASN A 25 6.10 16.34 4.83
C ASN A 25 6.70 14.94 4.52
N ALA A 26 7.57 14.44 5.41
CA ALA A 26 8.34 13.24 5.18
C ALA A 26 8.11 12.23 6.33
N GLU A 27 7.58 11.06 6.00
CA GLU A 27 7.44 9.93 6.92
C GLU A 27 8.58 8.93 6.65
N SER A 28 9.11 8.31 7.70
CA SER A 28 10.09 7.25 7.55
C SER A 28 9.95 6.23 8.66
N GLY A 29 10.30 4.99 8.36
CA GLY A 29 10.25 3.91 9.33
C GLY A 29 11.22 2.79 8.98
N LYS A 30 11.46 1.94 9.96
CA LYS A 30 12.32 0.78 9.83
C LYS A 30 11.94 -0.29 10.84
N GLY A 31 12.27 -1.53 10.53
CA GLY A 31 12.04 -2.65 11.42
C GLY A 31 12.95 -3.83 11.11
N LYS A 32 12.92 -4.82 11.98
CA LYS A 32 13.72 -6.04 11.88
C LYS A 32 12.92 -7.25 12.29
N SER A 33 13.18 -8.36 11.62
CA SER A 33 12.62 -9.67 11.97
C SER A 33 13.11 -10.09 13.36
N LYS A 34 12.25 -10.79 14.11
CA LYS A 34 12.66 -11.45 15.37
C LYS A 34 13.27 -12.83 15.09
N MET A 35 12.88 -13.49 13.99
CA MET A 35 13.43 -14.79 13.58
C MET A 35 14.82 -14.69 12.96
N SER A 36 15.14 -13.60 12.26
CA SER A 36 16.43 -13.42 11.58
C SER A 36 16.96 -12.00 11.71
N LYS A 37 18.14 -11.85 12.30
CA LYS A 37 18.82 -10.55 12.45
C LYS A 37 19.24 -9.93 11.12
N ASN A 38 19.34 -10.72 10.06
CA ASN A 38 19.76 -10.28 8.73
C ASN A 38 18.59 -9.78 7.88
N ILE A 39 17.36 -9.89 8.38
CA ILE A 39 16.16 -9.46 7.67
C ILE A 39 15.62 -8.20 8.34
N THR A 40 15.66 -7.12 7.58
CA THR A 40 15.25 -5.78 8.02
C THR A 40 14.44 -5.12 6.91
N HIS A 41 13.65 -4.12 7.28
CA HIS A 41 12.96 -3.27 6.33
C HIS A 41 13.21 -1.80 6.68
N GLY A 42 13.05 -0.93 5.69
CA GLY A 42 13.02 0.51 5.84
C GLY A 42 12.14 1.12 4.76
N TYR A 43 11.53 2.26 5.07
CA TYR A 43 10.75 3.03 4.10
C TYR A 43 10.93 4.53 4.34
N HIS A 44 10.70 5.29 3.27
CA HIS A 44 10.63 6.73 3.30
C HIS A 44 9.54 7.19 2.34
N LEU A 45 8.70 8.11 2.80
CA LEU A 45 7.57 8.64 2.10
C LEU A 45 7.69 10.16 2.13
N VAL A 46 7.61 10.81 0.97
CA VAL A 46 7.81 12.26 0.87
C VAL A 46 6.77 12.82 -0.08
N LYS A 47 6.02 13.83 0.37
CA LYS A 47 5.12 14.55 -0.52
C LYS A 47 5.91 15.28 -1.61
N GLY A 48 5.56 15.00 -2.86
CA GLY A 48 6.11 15.70 -4.02
C GLY A 48 5.65 17.15 -4.13
N LYS A 49 5.91 17.77 -5.30
CA LYS A 49 5.54 19.16 -5.60
C LYS A 49 4.07 19.34 -6.01
N ALA A 50 3.31 18.24 -6.05
CA ALA A 50 1.94 18.27 -6.52
C ALA A 50 1.05 19.09 -5.55
N ASN A 51 0.10 19.82 -6.13
CA ASN A 51 -0.79 20.72 -5.38
C ASN A 51 -2.05 20.01 -4.85
N HIS A 52 -1.95 18.70 -4.59
CA HIS A 52 -2.98 17.89 -3.91
C HIS A 52 -2.41 17.33 -2.60
N PRO A 53 -3.22 16.75 -1.69
CA PRO A 53 -2.73 16.05 -0.50
C PRO A 53 -1.76 14.90 -0.82
N MET A 54 -1.06 14.36 0.18
CA MET A 54 -0.32 13.11 -0.02
C MET A 54 -1.33 11.97 -0.21
N GLU A 55 -1.26 11.30 -1.36
CA GLU A 55 -2.17 10.19 -1.69
C GLU A 55 -1.45 8.83 -1.68
N ASP A 56 -0.12 8.80 -1.60
CA ASP A 56 0.64 7.57 -1.41
C ASP A 56 0.69 7.17 0.06
N TYR A 57 0.50 5.88 0.33
CA TYR A 57 0.54 5.28 1.66
C TYR A 57 1.49 4.07 1.65
N VAL A 58 2.15 3.88 2.79
CA VAL A 58 3.01 2.72 3.03
C VAL A 58 2.54 1.95 4.25
N PHE A 59 2.63 0.62 4.17
CA PHE A 59 2.48 -0.28 5.30
C PHE A 59 3.75 -1.13 5.41
N ALA A 60 4.35 -1.22 6.61
CA ALA A 60 5.54 -2.03 6.82
C ALA A 60 5.64 -2.50 8.28
N GLU A 61 5.45 -3.81 8.50
CA GLU A 61 5.47 -4.39 9.85
C GLU A 61 5.96 -5.84 9.83
N PHE A 62 6.64 -6.26 10.91
CA PHE A 62 6.79 -7.69 11.24
C PHE A 62 5.77 -8.07 12.31
N LYS A 63 4.94 -9.07 12.03
CA LYS A 63 3.84 -9.54 12.90
C LYS A 63 3.99 -11.02 13.21
N GLN A 64 3.71 -11.41 14.45
CA GLN A 64 3.66 -12.81 14.88
C GLN A 64 2.22 -13.30 14.83
N VAL A 65 1.96 -14.38 14.09
CA VAL A 65 0.62 -14.97 13.92
C VAL A 65 0.75 -16.48 14.00
N ASN A 66 0.03 -17.12 14.94
CA ASN A 66 0.00 -18.58 15.10
C ASN A 66 1.40 -19.25 15.18
N GLY A 67 2.35 -18.59 15.85
CA GLY A 67 3.73 -19.08 15.97
C GLY A 67 4.61 -18.91 14.73
N SER A 68 4.09 -18.29 13.68
CA SER A 68 4.83 -17.89 12.47
C SER A 68 5.08 -16.38 12.46
N GLU A 69 6.21 -15.97 11.90
CA GLU A 69 6.49 -14.55 11.65
C GLU A 69 6.12 -14.16 10.21
N LEU A 70 5.40 -13.06 10.08
CA LEU A 70 5.05 -12.46 8.80
C LEU A 70 5.72 -11.09 8.71
N GLY A 71 6.45 -10.84 7.61
CA GLY A 71 6.76 -9.48 7.17
C GLY A 71 5.66 -9.03 6.22
N LEU A 72 4.94 -7.96 6.56
CA LEU A 72 3.83 -7.41 5.80
C LEU A 72 4.22 -6.03 5.28
N PHE A 73 4.31 -5.89 3.95
CA PHE A 73 4.74 -4.67 3.31
C PHE A 73 3.79 -4.31 2.17
N ALA A 74 3.43 -3.04 2.06
CA ALA A 74 2.61 -2.56 0.95
C ALA A 74 2.94 -1.11 0.59
N ILE A 75 2.75 -0.80 -0.69
CA ILE A 75 2.65 0.56 -1.20
C ILE A 75 1.28 0.70 -1.86
N PHE A 76 0.61 1.81 -1.57
CA PHE A 76 -0.66 2.19 -2.15
C PHE A 76 -0.48 3.58 -2.76
N ASP A 77 -0.72 3.71 -4.06
CA ASP A 77 -0.68 4.98 -4.78
C ASP A 77 -2.13 5.41 -5.06
N GLY A 78 -2.64 6.31 -4.22
CA GLY A 78 -4.00 6.83 -4.33
C GLY A 78 -4.12 7.84 -5.47
N HIS A 79 -5.26 7.82 -6.15
CA HIS A 79 -5.59 8.80 -7.19
C HIS A 79 -7.00 9.33 -7.01
N LEU A 80 -7.12 10.66 -6.95
CA LEU A 80 -8.36 11.39 -6.70
C LEU A 80 -8.98 11.07 -5.32
N SER A 81 -8.24 10.39 -4.43
CA SER A 81 -8.67 10.05 -3.08
C SER A 81 -7.47 9.66 -2.21
N HIS A 82 -7.43 10.22 -1.01
CA HIS A 82 -6.57 9.75 0.09
C HIS A 82 -7.31 8.77 1.03
N VAL A 83 -8.63 8.60 0.84
CA VAL A 83 -9.48 7.76 1.69
C VAL A 83 -9.32 6.29 1.31
N ILE A 84 -9.26 5.99 0.01
CA ILE A 84 -9.07 4.62 -0.49
C ILE A 84 -7.73 4.01 -0.04
N PRO A 85 -6.57 4.65 -0.23
CA PRO A 85 -5.30 4.08 0.24
C PRO A 85 -5.25 3.97 1.78
N ASP A 86 -5.89 4.86 2.54
CA ASP A 86 -6.03 4.72 4.00
C ASP A 86 -6.88 3.50 4.39
N TYR A 87 -8.01 3.28 3.69
CA TYR A 87 -8.84 2.10 3.87
C TYR A 87 -8.06 0.82 3.57
N LEU A 88 -7.28 0.78 2.48
CA LEU A 88 -6.42 -0.35 2.14
C LEU A 88 -5.40 -0.63 3.24
N LYS A 89 -4.73 0.41 3.75
CA LYS A 89 -3.75 0.31 4.85
C LYS A 89 -4.38 -0.29 6.12
N ALA A 90 -5.63 0.04 6.42
CA ALA A 90 -6.34 -0.44 7.61
C ALA A 90 -6.92 -1.86 7.46
N ASN A 91 -7.34 -2.26 6.25
CA ASN A 91 -8.19 -3.44 6.06
C ASN A 91 -7.55 -4.57 5.24
N LEU A 92 -6.72 -4.27 4.24
CA LEU A 92 -6.29 -5.27 3.26
C LEU A 92 -5.53 -6.44 3.92
N PHE A 93 -4.54 -6.16 4.76
CA PHE A 93 -3.81 -7.22 5.46
C PHE A 93 -4.68 -7.99 6.46
N ASN A 94 -5.65 -7.33 7.11
CA ASN A 94 -6.56 -8.03 8.02
C ASN A 94 -7.43 -9.02 7.24
N ASN A 95 -7.95 -8.61 6.07
CA ASN A 95 -8.70 -9.50 5.19
C ASN A 95 -7.82 -10.67 4.72
N ILE A 96 -6.58 -10.42 4.27
CA ILE A 96 -5.64 -11.47 3.83
C ILE A 96 -5.39 -12.50 4.95
N LEU A 97 -5.14 -12.05 6.17
CA LEU A 97 -4.81 -12.94 7.29
C LEU A 97 -6.02 -13.70 7.84
N ASN A 98 -7.22 -13.23 7.56
CA ASN A 98 -8.47 -13.88 7.97
C ASN A 98 -8.99 -14.90 6.94
N GLU A 99 -8.40 -14.96 5.74
CA GLU A 99 -8.73 -15.99 4.76
C GLU A 99 -8.35 -17.39 5.28
N PRO A 100 -9.27 -18.37 5.32
CA PRO A 100 -9.03 -19.68 5.90
C PRO A 100 -7.85 -20.44 5.28
N ASP A 101 -7.62 -20.23 3.99
CA ASP A 101 -6.58 -20.89 3.20
C ASP A 101 -5.27 -20.09 3.13
N PHE A 102 -5.09 -19.01 3.91
CA PHE A 102 -3.86 -18.21 3.88
C PHE A 102 -2.58 -19.03 4.10
N TRP A 103 -2.60 -19.97 5.04
CA TRP A 103 -1.41 -20.77 5.39
C TRP A 103 -1.14 -21.92 4.41
N THR A 104 -2.16 -22.41 3.71
CA THR A 104 -2.06 -23.54 2.77
C THR A 104 -1.91 -23.08 1.33
N GLU A 105 -2.69 -22.09 0.92
CA GLU A 105 -2.79 -21.54 -0.43
C GLU A 105 -2.75 -20.00 -0.42
N PRO A 106 -1.62 -19.40 0.00
CA PRO A 106 -1.52 -17.95 0.22
C PRO A 106 -1.89 -17.12 -1.01
N GLU A 107 -1.55 -17.58 -2.22
CA GLU A 107 -1.88 -16.87 -3.46
C GLU A 107 -3.40 -16.80 -3.70
N ASN A 108 -4.14 -17.86 -3.36
CA ASN A 108 -5.59 -17.89 -3.50
C ASN A 108 -6.26 -17.03 -2.44
N ALA A 109 -5.81 -17.16 -1.19
CA ALA A 109 -6.24 -16.33 -0.08
C ALA A 109 -6.04 -14.84 -0.38
N ILE A 110 -4.84 -14.44 -0.83
CA ILE A 110 -4.56 -13.04 -1.18
C ILE A 110 -5.50 -12.55 -2.28
N ARG A 111 -5.73 -13.36 -3.33
CA ARG A 111 -6.67 -13.01 -4.40
C ARG A 111 -8.10 -12.81 -3.89
N LYS A 112 -8.59 -13.68 -3.02
CA LYS A 112 -9.92 -13.55 -2.39
C LYS A 112 -10.01 -12.29 -1.53
N ALA A 113 -9.00 -12.05 -0.70
CA ALA A 113 -8.95 -10.87 0.17
C ALA A 113 -8.88 -9.56 -0.60
N TYR A 114 -8.13 -9.50 -1.71
CA TYR A 114 -8.14 -8.32 -2.60
C TYR A 114 -9.54 -8.06 -3.16
N ARG A 115 -10.23 -9.10 -3.66
CA ARG A 115 -11.61 -8.98 -4.17
C ARG A 115 -12.61 -8.58 -3.10
N LEU A 116 -12.49 -9.16 -1.90
CA LEU A 116 -13.33 -8.79 -0.75
C LEU A 116 -13.12 -7.33 -0.37
N THR A 117 -11.86 -6.90 -0.29
CA THR A 117 -11.52 -5.51 0.05
C THR A 117 -12.08 -4.53 -0.99
N ASP A 118 -11.93 -4.84 -2.27
CA ASP A 118 -12.49 -4.06 -3.38
C ASP A 118 -14.03 -3.99 -3.31
N THR A 119 -14.69 -5.12 -3.04
CA THR A 119 -16.15 -5.19 -2.86
C THR A 119 -16.60 -4.30 -1.70
N ASN A 120 -15.92 -4.38 -0.56
CA ASN A 120 -16.25 -3.55 0.61
C ASN A 120 -16.08 -2.05 0.33
N ILE A 121 -15.09 -1.67 -0.49
CA ILE A 121 -14.89 -0.28 -0.94
C ILE A 121 -16.06 0.16 -1.82
N LEU A 122 -16.46 -0.67 -2.79
CA LEU A 122 -17.56 -0.38 -3.71
C LEU A 122 -18.90 -0.27 -2.99
N GLU A 123 -19.18 -1.13 -2.01
CA GLU A 123 -20.39 -1.08 -1.18
C GLU A 123 -20.47 0.21 -0.35
N GLN A 124 -19.33 0.78 0.02
CA GLN A 124 -19.22 2.03 0.77
C GLN A 124 -18.88 3.25 -0.11
N ALA A 125 -19.00 3.13 -1.44
CA ALA A 125 -18.56 4.18 -2.37
C ALA A 125 -19.26 5.53 -2.16
N ILE A 126 -20.50 5.53 -1.63
CA ILE A 126 -21.23 6.77 -1.28
C ILE A 126 -20.48 7.54 -0.18
N ASP A 127 -19.94 6.83 0.81
CA ASP A 127 -19.28 7.41 1.97
C ASP A 127 -17.78 7.66 1.72
N LEU A 128 -17.11 6.77 0.99
CA LEU A 128 -15.67 6.87 0.68
C LEU A 128 -15.36 7.86 -0.44
N GLY A 129 -16.35 8.20 -1.25
CA GLY A 129 -16.23 9.12 -2.38
C GLY A 129 -15.62 8.47 -3.63
N LYS A 130 -15.34 9.30 -4.63
CA LYS A 130 -14.73 8.87 -5.89
C LYS A 130 -13.22 8.74 -5.76
N GLY A 131 -12.62 7.86 -6.55
CA GLY A 131 -11.17 7.68 -6.65
C GLY A 131 -10.80 6.21 -6.57
N GLY A 132 -9.50 5.95 -6.47
CA GLY A 132 -8.97 4.60 -6.38
C GLY A 132 -7.56 4.62 -5.82
N SER A 133 -6.94 3.44 -5.80
CA SER A 133 -5.55 3.29 -5.41
C SER A 133 -4.95 2.09 -6.10
N THR A 134 -3.66 2.14 -6.39
CA THR A 134 -2.88 0.92 -6.64
C THR A 134 -2.72 0.14 -5.33
N ALA A 135 -2.31 -1.12 -5.43
CA ALA A 135 -1.86 -1.90 -4.29
C ALA A 135 -0.82 -2.94 -4.71
N VAL A 136 0.43 -2.70 -4.33
CA VAL A 136 1.49 -3.72 -4.39
C VAL A 136 1.82 -4.19 -2.98
N THR A 137 1.64 -5.48 -2.71
CA THR A 137 1.94 -6.10 -1.41
C THR A 137 3.07 -7.11 -1.52
N ALA A 138 3.87 -7.19 -0.47
CA ALA A 138 4.90 -8.20 -0.29
C ALA A 138 4.75 -8.84 1.10
N ILE A 139 4.52 -10.15 1.12
CA ILE A 139 4.29 -10.94 2.33
C ILE A 139 5.42 -11.94 2.48
N LEU A 140 6.25 -11.76 3.51
CA LEU A 140 7.36 -12.64 3.84
C LEU A 140 6.96 -13.59 4.97
N ILE A 141 6.73 -14.85 4.64
CA ILE A 141 6.34 -15.90 5.58
C ILE A 141 7.58 -16.60 6.12
N ASN A 142 7.75 -16.58 7.45
CA ASN A 142 8.81 -17.24 8.21
C ASN A 142 10.21 -16.97 7.67
N CYS A 143 10.44 -15.75 7.14
CA CYS A 143 11.71 -15.35 6.55
C CYS A 143 12.17 -16.22 5.35
N GLN A 144 11.26 -16.98 4.73
CA GLN A 144 11.61 -17.99 3.73
C GLN A 144 10.81 -17.84 2.43
N LYS A 145 9.51 -17.62 2.52
CA LYS A 145 8.62 -17.52 1.35
C LYS A 145 8.15 -16.08 1.19
N LEU A 146 8.48 -15.46 0.06
CA LEU A 146 8.00 -14.14 -0.30
C LEU A 146 6.86 -14.30 -1.31
N VAL A 147 5.71 -13.71 -1.04
CA VAL A 147 4.56 -13.66 -1.95
C VAL A 147 4.29 -12.21 -2.33
N ILE A 148 4.17 -11.94 -3.62
CA ILE A 148 3.89 -10.61 -4.17
C ILE A 148 2.52 -10.62 -4.81
N ALA A 149 1.72 -9.59 -4.56
CA ALA A 149 0.50 -9.31 -5.31
C ALA A 149 0.49 -7.85 -5.76
N ASN A 150 0.01 -7.60 -6.98
CA ASN A 150 -0.03 -6.27 -7.57
C ASN A 150 -1.38 -6.01 -8.25
N VAL A 151 -1.92 -4.82 -8.02
CA VAL A 151 -3.02 -4.23 -8.78
C VAL A 151 -2.65 -2.78 -9.08
N GLY A 152 -2.51 -2.46 -10.37
CA GLY A 152 -2.12 -1.12 -10.83
C GLY A 152 -0.68 -1.09 -11.38
N ASP A 153 -0.16 0.12 -11.52
CA ASP A 153 1.14 0.43 -12.13
C ASP A 153 2.26 0.66 -11.10
N SER A 154 1.99 0.43 -9.82
CA SER A 154 3.04 0.27 -8.81
C SER A 154 3.83 -1.02 -9.04
N ARG A 155 5.07 -1.06 -8.53
CA ARG A 155 6.04 -2.11 -8.91
C ARG A 155 6.83 -2.70 -7.75
N ALA A 156 6.91 -4.03 -7.71
CA ALA A 156 7.83 -4.77 -6.85
C ALA A 156 9.07 -5.22 -7.64
N VAL A 157 10.26 -4.98 -7.08
CA VAL A 157 11.55 -5.36 -7.66
C VAL A 157 12.41 -6.02 -6.60
N ILE A 158 13.13 -7.09 -6.95
CA ILE A 158 14.16 -7.71 -6.12
C ILE A 158 15.54 -7.48 -6.72
N SER A 159 16.54 -7.23 -5.88
CA SER A 159 17.93 -7.17 -6.31
C SER A 159 18.72 -8.34 -5.74
N LYS A 160 19.47 -9.04 -6.58
CA LYS A 160 20.37 -10.12 -6.18
C LYS A 160 21.71 -9.92 -6.88
N ASN A 161 22.80 -9.87 -6.10
CA ASN A 161 24.16 -9.66 -6.60
C ASN A 161 24.27 -8.41 -7.50
N GLY A 162 23.57 -7.33 -7.13
CA GLY A 162 23.56 -6.07 -7.89
C GLY A 162 22.65 -6.07 -9.12
N VAL A 163 21.97 -7.18 -9.44
CA VAL A 163 21.05 -7.27 -10.57
C VAL A 163 19.61 -7.12 -10.10
N ALA A 164 18.93 -6.10 -10.61
CA ALA A 164 17.51 -5.87 -10.37
C ALA A 164 16.65 -6.74 -11.28
N LYS A 165 15.64 -7.40 -10.71
CA LYS A 165 14.62 -8.19 -11.40
C LYS A 165 13.25 -7.76 -10.91
N GLN A 166 12.39 -7.38 -11.83
CA GLN A 166 10.99 -7.07 -11.54
C GLN A 166 10.22 -8.33 -11.14
N LEU A 167 9.41 -8.24 -10.08
CA LEU A 167 8.60 -9.33 -9.52
C LEU A 167 7.11 -9.22 -9.85
N SER A 168 6.59 -8.00 -10.00
CA SER A 168 5.20 -7.73 -10.41
C SER A 168 5.12 -7.44 -11.91
N VAL A 169 3.93 -7.53 -12.49
CA VAL A 169 3.64 -6.96 -13.82
C VAL A 169 2.80 -5.71 -13.60
N ASP A 170 3.20 -4.60 -14.21
CA ASP A 170 2.46 -3.34 -14.10
C ASP A 170 1.21 -3.41 -14.98
N HIS A 171 0.08 -3.00 -14.43
CA HIS A 171 -1.19 -2.98 -15.17
C HIS A 171 -1.31 -1.66 -15.92
N GLU A 172 -0.92 -1.68 -17.19
CA GLU A 172 -1.01 -0.53 -18.09
C GLU A 172 -2.19 -0.70 -19.06
N PRO A 173 -3.02 0.33 -19.27
CA PRO A 173 -4.21 0.22 -20.12
C PRO A 173 -3.92 -0.24 -21.56
N ALA A 174 -2.76 0.10 -22.11
CA ALA A 174 -2.36 -0.33 -23.46
C ALA A 174 -2.14 -1.85 -23.55
N SER A 175 -1.55 -2.45 -22.51
CA SER A 175 -1.29 -3.88 -22.42
C SER A 175 -2.55 -4.69 -22.10
N GLU A 176 -3.49 -4.08 -21.37
CA GLU A 176 -4.75 -4.70 -20.96
C GLU A 176 -5.93 -4.36 -21.90
N ARG A 177 -5.66 -3.68 -23.02
CA ARG A 177 -6.67 -3.10 -23.93
C ARG A 177 -7.76 -4.08 -24.32
N GLU A 178 -7.39 -5.29 -24.77
CA GLU A 178 -8.36 -6.30 -25.19
C GLU A 178 -9.32 -6.70 -24.05
N SER A 179 -8.81 -6.88 -22.84
CA SER A 179 -9.63 -7.21 -21.66
C SER A 179 -10.56 -6.06 -21.28
N ILE A 180 -10.09 -4.82 -21.39
CA ILE A 180 -10.88 -3.61 -21.10
C ILE A 180 -12.02 -3.47 -22.12
N GLU A 181 -11.70 -3.57 -23.41
CA GLU A 181 -12.67 -3.43 -24.51
C GLU A 181 -13.72 -4.55 -24.48
N ASN A 182 -13.32 -5.78 -24.18
CA ASN A 182 -14.24 -6.91 -24.04
C ASN A 182 -15.24 -6.76 -22.88
N ARG A 183 -14.97 -5.89 -21.90
CA ARG A 183 -15.86 -5.59 -20.78
C ARG A 183 -16.72 -4.35 -21.02
N GLY A 184 -16.64 -3.74 -22.21
CA GLY A 184 -17.38 -2.53 -22.57
C GLY A 184 -16.68 -1.22 -22.21
N GLY A 185 -15.41 -1.27 -21.76
CA GLY A 185 -14.58 -0.08 -21.61
C GLY A 185 -13.92 0.33 -22.92
N PHE A 186 -13.23 1.48 -22.92
CA PHE A 186 -12.35 1.86 -24.02
C PHE A 186 -11.06 2.51 -23.52
N VAL A 187 -10.00 2.34 -24.30
CA VAL A 187 -8.64 2.78 -23.97
C VAL A 187 -8.24 3.92 -24.92
N SER A 188 -7.96 5.10 -24.36
CA SER A 188 -7.55 6.29 -25.12
C SER A 188 -6.17 6.77 -24.72
N ASN A 189 -5.34 7.08 -25.71
CA ASN A 189 -4.02 7.68 -25.52
C ASN A 189 -4.14 9.21 -25.56
N PHE A 190 -3.75 9.88 -24.49
CA PHE A 190 -3.65 11.34 -24.49
C PHE A 190 -2.18 11.76 -24.54
N PRO A 191 -1.80 12.65 -25.47
CA PRO A 191 -0.44 13.19 -25.50
C PRO A 191 -0.10 13.85 -24.16
N GLY A 192 0.97 13.39 -23.50
CA GLY A 192 1.49 13.97 -22.25
C GLY A 192 0.84 13.46 -20.95
N ASN A 193 -0.30 12.77 -20.99
CA ASN A 193 -1.03 12.31 -19.79
C ASN A 193 -1.16 10.78 -19.68
N GLY A 194 -0.46 10.03 -20.52
CA GLY A 194 -0.54 8.57 -20.52
C GLY A 194 -1.87 8.06 -21.09
N CYS A 195 -2.17 6.79 -20.78
CA CYS A 195 -3.34 6.09 -21.28
C CYS A 195 -4.45 6.12 -20.22
N LEU A 196 -5.69 6.46 -20.62
CA LEU A 196 -6.85 6.49 -19.72
C LEU A 196 -7.87 5.42 -20.12
N ILE A 197 -8.48 4.82 -19.10
CA ILE A 197 -9.60 3.89 -19.23
C ILE A 197 -10.90 4.65 -19.01
N PHE A 198 -11.86 4.41 -19.89
CA PHE A 198 -13.22 4.93 -19.75
C PHE A 198 -14.20 3.77 -19.77
N TRP A 199 -15.23 3.87 -18.93
CA TRP A 199 -16.35 2.93 -18.88
C TRP A 199 -17.61 3.65 -19.37
N GLY A 200 -18.34 3.04 -20.30
CA GLY A 200 -19.58 3.56 -20.87
C GLY A 200 -20.83 3.16 -20.09
#